data_AF-A0A1M5TXZ4-F1
#
_entry.id   AF-A0A1M5TXZ4-F1
#
_cell.length_a   1.000
_cell.length_b   1.000
_cell.length_c   1.000
_cell.angle_alpha   90.00
_cell.angle_beta   90.00
_cell.angle_gamma   90.00
#
_symmetry.space_group_name_H-M   'P 1'
#
loop_
_entity.id
_entity.type
_entity.pdbx_description
1 polymer ?
#
loop_
_entity_poly.entity_id
_entity_poly.type
_entity_poly.pdbx_seq_one_letter_code
_entity_poly.pdbx_strand_id
1 'polypeptide(L)'
;MDALIKLLDENLEYISHEIIEDTIYIHIKSNKIVACCPHCNTPSERIHSHYTRSFQDLPISGKKTVLILNNRKFFCDNEDCNRKTFAEKFDFIEHKAKKTKRLEAEIINLSKNMSLISASKLLGKSVATVSKSTVCNIFKKRNTNIR
;
A
#
# COMPACT_ATOMS: atom_id res chain seq x y z
N MET A 1 -2.15 -18.32 3.27
CA MET A 1 -2.35 -16.87 2.98
C MET A 1 -1.49 -15.99 3.89
N ASP A 2 -1.47 -16.26 5.20
CA ASP A 2 -0.65 -15.53 6.18
C ASP A 2 0.83 -15.38 5.79
N ALA A 3 1.48 -16.47 5.37
CA ALA A 3 2.88 -16.44 4.91
C ALA A 3 3.13 -15.44 3.77
N LEU A 4 2.18 -15.28 2.84
CA LEU A 4 2.29 -14.33 1.73
C LEU A 4 2.23 -12.87 2.23
N ILE A 5 1.38 -12.61 3.23
CA ILE A 5 1.21 -11.28 3.82
C ILE A 5 2.43 -10.90 4.64
N LYS A 6 3.03 -11.85 5.35
CA LYS A 6 4.29 -11.64 6.08
C LYS A 6 5.48 -11.31 5.19
N LEU A 7 5.42 -11.60 3.89
CA LEU A 7 6.42 -11.12 2.92
C LEU A 7 6.34 -9.60 2.68
N LEU A 8 5.23 -8.94 3.05
CA LEU A 8 5.08 -7.48 2.96
C LEU A 8 5.61 -6.78 4.22
N ASP A 9 5.21 -7.26 5.39
CA ASP A 9 5.66 -6.80 6.71
C ASP A 9 5.33 -7.93 7.71
N GLU A 10 6.29 -8.27 8.56
CA GLU A 10 6.16 -9.35 9.57
C GLU A 10 5.05 -9.08 10.59
N ASN A 11 4.69 -7.81 10.79
CA ASN A 11 3.69 -7.38 11.75
C ASN A 11 2.28 -7.37 11.16
N LEU A 12 2.09 -7.82 9.92
CA LEU A 12 0.76 -7.98 9.33
C LEU A 12 0.22 -9.37 9.60
N GLU A 13 -1.04 -9.41 10.01
CA GLU A 13 -1.80 -10.65 10.22
C GLU A 13 -2.92 -10.75 9.20
N TYR A 14 -3.02 -11.94 8.60
CA TYR A 14 -4.12 -12.30 7.73
C TYR A 14 -5.41 -12.55 8.52
N ILE A 15 -6.53 -11.96 8.09
CA ILE A 15 -7.85 -12.16 8.70
C ILE A 15 -8.71 -13.07 7.82
N SER A 16 -9.01 -12.63 6.62
CA SER A 16 -9.92 -13.31 5.69
C SER A 16 -9.64 -12.90 4.26
N HIS A 17 -10.21 -13.62 3.29
CA HIS A 17 -10.21 -13.19 1.91
C HIS A 17 -11.54 -13.55 1.24
N GLU A 18 -11.88 -12.79 0.21
CA GLU A 18 -13.01 -13.03 -0.66
C GLU A 18 -12.57 -12.88 -2.11
N ILE A 19 -13.16 -13.66 -3.00
CA ILE A 19 -12.89 -13.60 -4.43
C ILE A 19 -14.16 -13.13 -5.11
N ILE A 20 -14.08 -11.96 -5.73
CA ILE A 20 -15.18 -11.37 -6.48
C ILE A 20 -14.68 -11.19 -7.91
N GLU A 21 -15.33 -11.89 -8.84
CA GLU A 21 -14.95 -11.95 -10.26
C GLU A 21 -13.46 -12.34 -10.44
N ASP A 22 -12.64 -11.37 -10.86
CA ASP A 22 -11.21 -11.54 -11.11
C ASP A 22 -10.33 -10.80 -10.09
N THR A 23 -10.89 -10.46 -8.93
CA THR A 23 -10.19 -9.77 -7.87
C THR A 23 -10.28 -10.53 -6.55
N ILE A 24 -9.12 -10.75 -5.93
CA ILE A 24 -9.00 -11.28 -4.57
C ILE A 24 -8.88 -10.08 -3.63
N TYR A 25 -9.83 -9.96 -2.70
CA TYR A 25 -9.80 -9.00 -1.61
C TYR A 25 -9.30 -9.71 -0.36
N ILE A 26 -8.28 -9.17 0.29
CA ILE A 26 -7.64 -9.79 1.44
C ILE A 26 -7.71 -8.80 2.59
N HIS A 27 -8.37 -9.21 3.67
CA HIS A 27 -8.45 -8.44 4.90
C HIS A 27 -7.24 -8.76 5.77
N ILE A 28 -6.56 -7.70 6.19
CA ILE A 28 -5.37 -7.76 7.03
C ILE A 28 -5.46 -6.74 8.17
N LYS A 29 -4.81 -7.03 9.28
CA LYS A 29 -4.59 -6.09 10.39
C LYS A 29 -3.11 -6.00 10.72
N SER A 30 -2.74 -4.92 11.41
CA SER A 30 -1.40 -4.77 11.96
C SER A 30 -1.38 -5.19 13.43
N ASN A 31 -0.32 -5.91 13.81
CA ASN A 31 -0.01 -6.34 15.15
C ASN A 31 1.03 -5.45 15.85
N LYS A 32 1.50 -4.37 15.21
CA LYS A 32 2.45 -3.44 15.87
C LYS A 32 1.80 -2.88 17.13
N ILE A 33 2.48 -2.90 18.27
CA ILE A 33 1.93 -2.32 19.50
C ILE A 33 2.27 -0.83 19.58
N VAL A 34 3.48 -0.49 19.12
CA VAL A 34 4.05 0.85 19.12
C VAL A 34 4.16 1.37 17.68
N ALA A 35 3.90 2.65 17.47
CA ALA A 35 4.24 3.34 16.24
C ALA A 35 4.97 4.66 16.55
N CYS A 36 5.95 5.03 15.72
CA CYS A 36 6.69 6.28 15.89
C CYS A 36 6.05 7.44 15.12
N CYS A 37 5.95 8.60 15.77
CA CYS A 37 5.46 9.80 15.12
C CYS A 37 6.36 10.19 13.96
N PRO A 38 5.83 10.41 12.74
CA PRO A 38 6.67 10.67 11.58
C PRO A 38 7.29 12.08 11.54
N HIS A 39 7.01 12.93 12.53
CA HIS A 39 7.55 14.30 12.62
C HIS A 39 8.63 14.43 13.68
N CYS A 40 8.37 13.91 14.88
CA CYS A 40 9.29 14.00 16.02
C CYS A 40 9.92 12.65 16.40
N ASN A 41 9.56 11.56 15.72
CA ASN A 41 10.01 10.19 15.99
C ASN A 41 9.66 9.63 17.38
N THR A 42 8.85 10.35 18.17
CA THR A 42 8.40 9.88 19.49
C THR A 42 7.53 8.62 19.33
N PRO A 43 7.86 7.52 20.02
CA PRO A 43 7.03 6.32 20.04
C PRO A 43 5.72 6.59 20.79
N SER A 44 4.62 6.01 20.31
CA SER A 44 3.35 6.01 21.01
C SER A 44 2.61 4.69 20.83
N GLU A 45 1.92 4.28 21.89
CA GLU A 45 1.01 3.13 21.94
C GLU A 45 -0.46 3.57 21.97
N ARG A 46 -0.72 4.87 22.17
CA ARG A 46 -2.07 5.40 22.38
C ARG A 46 -2.82 5.52 21.06
N ILE A 47 -3.75 4.60 20.84
CA ILE A 47 -4.60 4.60 19.66
C ILE A 47 -5.68 5.68 19.78
N HIS A 48 -5.77 6.54 18.78
CA HIS A 48 -6.83 7.54 18.63
C HIS A 48 -8.06 6.95 17.91
N SER A 49 -7.84 6.29 16.78
CA SER A 49 -8.92 5.70 15.97
C SER A 49 -8.41 4.67 14.98
N HIS A 50 -9.32 3.84 14.49
CA HIS A 50 -9.07 2.90 13.42
C HIS A 50 -9.68 3.42 12.12
N TYR A 51 -9.08 3.09 10.98
CA TYR A 51 -9.65 3.38 9.67
C TYR A 51 -9.23 2.33 8.64
N THR A 52 -10.15 2.00 7.74
CA THR A 52 -9.87 1.03 6.68
C THR A 52 -9.12 1.69 5.52
N ARG A 53 -8.05 1.04 5.07
CA ARG A 53 -7.25 1.45 3.93
C ARG A 53 -7.20 0.33 2.89
N SER A 54 -7.71 0.60 1.69
CA SER A 54 -7.60 -0.29 0.54
C SER A 54 -6.48 0.13 -0.41
N PHE A 55 -5.71 -0.85 -0.90
CA PHE A 55 -4.66 -0.67 -1.90
C PHE A 55 -4.45 -1.95 -2.73
N GLN A 56 -3.96 -1.79 -3.95
CA GLN A 56 -3.65 -2.91 -4.84
C GLN A 56 -2.23 -3.42 -4.63
N ASP A 57 -2.07 -4.71 -4.85
CA ASP A 57 -0.79 -5.41 -4.78
C ASP A 57 -0.61 -6.33 -6.00
N LEU A 58 0.53 -7.01 -6.08
CA LEU A 58 0.81 -7.95 -7.15
C LEU A 58 -0.29 -9.03 -7.27
N PRO A 59 -0.62 -9.46 -8.50
CA PRO A 59 -1.59 -10.52 -8.73
C PRO A 59 -1.24 -11.82 -8.02
N ILE A 60 -2.26 -12.52 -7.55
CA ILE A 60 -2.13 -13.85 -6.96
C ILE A 60 -2.92 -14.80 -7.83
N SER A 61 -2.26 -15.85 -8.32
CA SER A 61 -2.87 -16.87 -9.19
C SER A 61 -3.59 -16.26 -10.41
N GLY A 62 -2.99 -15.22 -11.01
CA GLY A 62 -3.54 -14.52 -12.17
C GLY A 62 -4.69 -13.55 -11.89
N LYS A 63 -5.13 -13.44 -10.63
CA LYS A 63 -6.20 -12.52 -10.21
C LYS A 63 -5.62 -11.23 -9.64
N LYS A 64 -6.30 -10.12 -9.86
CA LYS A 64 -5.94 -8.84 -9.25
C LYS A 64 -6.04 -8.95 -7.73
N THR A 65 -5.11 -8.31 -7.02
CA THR A 65 -5.08 -8.40 -5.56
C THR A 65 -5.36 -7.04 -4.94
N VAL A 66 -6.33 -6.97 -4.05
CA VAL A 66 -6.64 -5.80 -3.22
C VAL A 66 -6.45 -6.17 -1.76
N LEU A 67 -5.58 -5.43 -1.08
CA LEU A 67 -5.36 -5.54 0.36
C LEU A 67 -6.22 -4.50 1.07
N ILE A 68 -7.00 -4.95 2.05
CA ILE A 68 -7.86 -4.15 2.92
C ILE A 68 -7.25 -4.19 4.32
N LEU A 69 -6.50 -3.15 4.67
CA LEU A 69 -5.86 -3.00 5.96
C LEU A 69 -6.75 -2.22 6.93
N ASN A 70 -7.06 -2.81 8.08
CA ASN A 70 -7.57 -2.04 9.21
C ASN A 70 -6.39 -1.31 9.87
N ASN A 71 -6.21 -0.04 9.53
CA ASN A 71 -5.06 0.76 9.92
C ASN A 71 -5.36 1.60 11.17
N ARG A 72 -4.33 1.92 11.95
CA ARG A 72 -4.48 2.71 13.19
C ARG A 72 -3.95 4.13 13.04
N LYS A 73 -4.60 5.03 13.77
CA LYS A 73 -4.09 6.38 14.07
C LYS A 73 -3.70 6.40 15.54
N PHE A 74 -2.53 6.94 15.83
CA PHE A 74 -1.97 7.10 17.16
C PHE A 74 -1.99 8.58 17.55
N PHE A 75 -2.03 8.85 18.85
CA PHE A 75 -1.71 10.17 19.39
C PHE A 75 -0.19 10.36 19.42
N CYS A 76 0.27 11.59 19.25
CA CYS A 76 1.65 11.93 19.55
C CYS A 76 1.74 12.34 21.01
N ASP A 77 2.58 11.64 21.79
CA ASP A 77 2.79 11.93 23.21
C ASP A 77 3.80 13.06 23.46
N ASN A 78 4.45 13.57 22.40
CA ASN A 78 5.29 14.76 22.48
C ASN A 78 4.44 16.04 22.37
N GLU A 79 4.40 16.82 23.45
CA GLU A 79 3.67 18.09 23.55
C GLU A 79 4.20 19.18 22.60
N ASP A 80 5.52 19.17 22.32
CA ASP A 80 6.17 20.11 21.41
C ASP A 80 5.94 19.75 19.92
N CYS A 81 5.28 18.62 19.64
CA CYS A 81 5.02 18.22 18.28
C CYS A 81 3.84 18.98 17.68
N ASN A 82 4.06 19.64 16.54
CA ASN A 82 3.01 20.29 15.75
C ASN A 82 1.87 19.35 15.33
N ARG A 83 2.09 18.02 15.33
CA ARG A 83 1.05 17.02 15.01
C ARG A 83 0.64 16.23 16.25
N LYS A 84 -0.62 16.38 16.65
CA LYS A 84 -1.23 15.63 17.76
C LYS A 84 -1.60 14.18 17.43
N THR A 85 -1.76 13.84 16.14
CA THR A 85 -2.06 12.48 15.71
C THR A 85 -1.28 12.12 14.45
N PHE A 86 -1.00 10.82 14.28
CA PHE A 86 -0.36 10.29 13.09
C PHE A 86 -0.91 8.91 12.74
N ALA A 87 -0.81 8.54 11.46
CA ALA A 87 -1.18 7.21 11.00
C ALA A 87 0.01 6.27 11.06
N GLU A 88 -0.27 5.00 11.36
CA GLU A 88 0.70 3.92 11.27
C GLU A 88 1.30 3.81 9.85
N LYS A 89 2.61 3.57 9.79
CA LYS A 89 3.40 3.49 8.55
C LYS A 89 3.91 2.08 8.31
N PHE A 90 4.05 1.76 7.02
CA PHE A 90 4.62 0.51 6.54
C PHE A 90 5.54 0.78 5.36
N ASP A 91 6.67 0.07 5.29
CA ASP A 91 7.69 0.36 4.29
C ASP A 91 7.29 -0.07 2.88
N PHE A 92 6.45 -1.10 2.75
CA PHE A 92 5.97 -1.61 1.46
C PHE A 92 4.97 -0.67 0.75
N ILE A 93 4.43 0.36 1.44
CA ILE A 93 3.45 1.27 0.86
C ILE A 93 3.59 2.72 1.34
N GLU A 94 3.70 3.64 0.39
CA GLU A 94 3.81 5.08 0.68
C GLU A 94 2.54 5.68 1.32
N HIS A 95 2.70 6.80 2.02
CA HIS A 95 1.57 7.51 2.62
C HIS A 95 0.54 7.92 1.55
N LYS A 96 -0.75 7.61 1.78
CA LYS A 96 -1.87 7.80 0.84
C LYS A 96 -1.78 7.05 -0.50
N ALA A 97 -0.73 6.26 -0.76
CA ALA A 97 -0.65 5.46 -1.98
C ALA A 97 -1.77 4.42 -2.05
N LYS A 98 -2.20 4.11 -3.27
CA LYS A 98 -3.24 3.12 -3.58
C LYS A 98 -2.66 1.82 -4.15
N LYS A 99 -1.34 1.72 -4.22
CA LYS A 99 -0.59 0.58 -4.77
C LYS A 99 0.65 0.35 -3.91
N THR A 100 1.03 -0.91 -3.72
CA THR A 100 2.30 -1.24 -3.05
C THR A 100 3.49 -0.79 -3.90
N LYS A 101 4.63 -0.55 -3.27
CA LYS A 101 5.88 -0.17 -3.98
C LYS A 101 6.29 -1.22 -5.00
N ARG A 102 6.16 -2.50 -4.64
CA ARG A 102 6.46 -3.63 -5.54
C ARG A 102 5.55 -3.64 -6.78
N LEU A 103 4.26 -3.33 -6.61
CA LEU A 103 3.34 -3.21 -7.74
C LEU A 103 3.68 -2.00 -8.62
N GLU A 104 4.00 -0.84 -8.02
CA GLU A 104 4.47 0.32 -8.79
C GLU A 104 5.72 0.01 -9.60
N ALA A 105 6.69 -0.71 -9.02
CA ALA A 105 7.91 -1.14 -9.71
C ALA A 105 7.61 -2.09 -10.88
N GLU A 106 6.70 -3.04 -10.70
CA GLU A 106 6.31 -3.99 -11.73
C GLU A 106 5.56 -3.31 -12.89
N ILE A 107 4.66 -2.37 -12.59
CA ILE A 107 3.99 -1.54 -13.59
C ILE A 107 5.03 -0.82 -14.47
N ILE A 108 6.05 -0.23 -13.85
CA ILE A 108 7.12 0.45 -14.60
C ILE A 108 7.86 -0.57 -15.46
N ASN A 109 8.23 -1.71 -14.89
CA ASN A 109 9.01 -2.73 -15.60
C ASN A 109 8.29 -3.23 -16.87
N LEU A 110 7.01 -3.58 -16.75
CA LEU A 110 6.18 -4.01 -17.88
C LEU A 110 5.93 -2.90 -18.89
N SER A 111 5.95 -1.63 -18.47
CA SER A 111 5.66 -0.49 -19.35
C SER A 111 6.87 0.05 -20.10
N LYS A 112 8.11 -0.33 -19.74
CA LYS A 112 9.35 0.26 -20.31
C LYS A 112 9.43 0.21 -21.84
N ASN A 113 8.90 -0.85 -22.45
CA ASN A 113 9.08 -1.14 -23.87
C ASN A 113 7.80 -0.98 -24.69
N MET A 114 6.80 -0.26 -24.17
CA MET A 114 5.52 -0.08 -24.86
C MET A 114 4.91 1.30 -24.64
N SER A 115 3.94 1.66 -25.48
CA SER A 115 3.18 2.89 -25.30
C SER A 115 2.37 2.85 -23.98
N LEU A 116 2.15 4.01 -23.38
CA LEU A 116 1.36 4.12 -22.14
C LEU A 116 -0.09 3.62 -22.29
N ILE A 117 -0.65 3.70 -23.50
CA ILE A 117 -1.99 3.20 -23.81
C ILE A 117 -1.98 1.67 -23.82
N SER A 118 -1.01 1.07 -24.51
CA SER A 118 -0.81 -0.37 -24.56
C SER A 118 -0.54 -0.94 -23.17
N ALA A 119 0.32 -0.27 -22.38
CA ALA A 119 0.62 -0.61 -21.00
C ALA A 119 -0.65 -0.62 -20.14
N SER A 120 -1.44 0.46 -20.18
CA SER A 120 -2.69 0.55 -19.41
C SER A 120 -3.66 -0.58 -19.77
N LYS A 121 -3.77 -0.94 -21.05
CA LYS A 121 -4.65 -2.02 -21.51
C LYS A 121 -4.16 -3.40 -21.06
N LEU A 122 -2.86 -3.66 -21.17
CA LEU A 122 -2.25 -4.93 -20.75
C LEU A 122 -2.34 -5.11 -19.23
N LEU A 123 -1.90 -4.10 -18.47
CA LEU A 123 -1.93 -4.11 -17.01
C LEU A 123 -3.37 -4.19 -16.47
N GLY A 124 -4.30 -3.50 -17.14
CA GLY A 124 -5.73 -3.50 -16.80
C GLY A 124 -6.40 -4.87 -16.90
N LYS A 125 -5.87 -5.78 -17.72
CA LYS A 125 -6.41 -7.13 -17.85
C LYS A 125 -6.07 -8.03 -16.67
N SER A 126 -4.81 -8.07 -16.25
CA SER A 126 -4.32 -9.12 -15.33
C SER A 126 -3.48 -8.63 -14.16
N VAL A 127 -3.03 -7.37 -14.15
CA VAL A 127 -2.05 -6.89 -13.17
C VAL A 127 -2.66 -5.97 -12.13
N ALA A 128 -3.29 -4.88 -12.58
CA ALA A 128 -3.83 -3.87 -11.68
C ALA A 128 -4.88 -3.02 -12.39
N THR A 129 -5.74 -2.36 -11.61
CA THR A 129 -6.65 -1.35 -12.14
C THR A 129 -5.86 -0.07 -12.36
N VAL A 130 -5.46 0.16 -13.61
CA VAL A 130 -4.63 1.30 -14.02
C VAL A 130 -5.17 1.98 -15.27
N SER A 131 -5.14 3.31 -15.24
CA SER A 131 -5.35 4.16 -16.42
C SER A 131 -4.02 4.60 -17.02
N LYS A 132 -4.03 5.09 -18.27
CA LYS A 132 -2.87 5.76 -18.90
C LYS A 132 -2.28 6.84 -17.98
N SER A 133 -3.13 7.68 -17.37
CA SER A 133 -2.71 8.73 -16.45
C SER A 133 -2.04 8.18 -15.18
N THR A 134 -2.53 7.05 -14.67
CA THR A 134 -1.93 6.34 -13.53
C THR A 134 -0.50 5.89 -13.87
N VAL A 135 -0.32 5.23 -15.01
CA VAL A 135 0.99 4.76 -15.47
C VAL A 135 1.95 5.96 -15.64
N CYS A 136 1.50 7.03 -16.29
CA CYS A 136 2.29 8.26 -16.45
C CYS A 136 2.74 8.88 -15.12
N ASN A 137 1.83 8.97 -14.14
CA ASN A 137 2.16 9.51 -12.81
C ASN A 137 3.18 8.65 -12.06
N ILE A 138 3.09 7.31 -12.20
CA ILE A 138 4.07 6.39 -11.61
C ILE A 138 5.46 6.60 -12.24
N PHE A 139 5.56 6.78 -13.56
CA PHE A 139 6.82 7.11 -14.23
C PHE A 139 7.40 8.45 -13.75
N LYS A 140 6.57 9.51 -13.65
CA LYS A 140 7.00 10.82 -13.18
C LYS A 140 7.53 10.76 -11.74
N LYS A 141 6.81 10.06 -10.85
CA LYS A 141 7.20 9.87 -9.44
C LYS A 141 8.56 9.18 -9.31
N ARG A 142 8.87 8.20 -10.17
CA ARG A 142 10.19 7.57 -10.20
C ARG A 142 11.29 8.58 -10.55
N ASN A 143 11.07 9.40 -11.57
CA ASN A 143 12.07 10.37 -12.03
C ASN A 143 12.29 11.52 -11.03
N THR A 144 11.29 11.89 -10.23
CA THR A 144 11.46 12.87 -9.15
C THR A 144 12.21 12.30 -7.94
N ASN A 145 12.19 10.98 -7.73
CA ASN A 145 12.90 10.32 -6.62
C ASN A 145 14.36 9.92 -6.96
N ILE A 146 14.83 10.20 -8.19
CA ILE A 146 16.21 9.94 -8.66
C ILE A 146 17.06 11.24 -8.65
N ARG A 147 16.48 12.37 -8.24
CA ARG A 147 17.19 13.62 -7.95
C ARG A 147 17.32 13.80 -6.45
#